data_AF-A0AAJ0C2M9-F1
#
_entry.id   AF-A0AAJ0C2M9-F1
#
_cell.length_a   1.000
_cell.length_b   1.000
_cell.length_c   1.000
_cell.angle_alpha   90.00
_cell.angle_beta   90.00
_cell.angle_gamma   90.00
#
_symmetry.space_group_name_H-M   'P 1'
#
loop_
_entity.id
_entity.type
_entity.pdbx_description
1 polymer ?
#
loop_
_entity_poly.entity_id
_entity_poly.type
_entity_poly.pdbx_seq_one_letter_code
_entity_poly.pdbx_strand_id
1 'polypeptide(L)'
;MVAILPSLLAYAALAAASAAADRPAPRAVDKLDDAATAEAQQRDDNATRAFSDVQIKTSDGRCLFVDKLSGDFRENLTPIQVGTCGATGGQGWDIITSGKHNNAANSMLVVSTLTQACFNFDPRRAGGNQVLLFSCGGRADGGGEVTNSQLFTFGGGAGPLSFQPENEQGSCFTVNGNVLDIAKCNAGDAKQSFTFGRAAAADGGNGNGNGNGNGDGSGDSNTQTTAAADTQNTATADTQNTATADAQNTATAETQGTATADTQSTTAVNAQTTAAPKATTCPAKPRKNRLRKNKSKCNQRTRTVTLPGVAAGAASFDPADLLPASTAAPEAATTAAAGGGGAIATASPTTPVPVSGARGTLDPTAAAEANRRDGTATRAFSNVEIRAPNGQCLSIDPTAGDFRQNLIPVGLVDCAGTPNEKWDVISAGVHNDRPESALIVSTLTQGCISFDGRRQPGDTVTLFSCGGRADGSGETNTGQLMPFIGALSFAFAPESENGKTCILPGDAGRLDSGPCPKELGPELFSIFPD
;
A
#
# COMPACT_ATOMS: atom_id res chain seq x y z
N MET A 1 43.62 33.97 -32.31
CA MET A 1 42.81 33.61 -31.11
C MET A 1 41.47 34.35 -31.15
N VAL A 2 40.61 34.11 -32.14
CA VAL A 2 39.25 34.69 -32.21
C VAL A 2 38.38 33.71 -33.02
N ALA A 3 38.08 32.53 -32.46
CA ALA A 3 37.21 31.56 -33.16
C ALA A 3 36.66 30.43 -32.27
N ILE A 4 36.63 30.55 -30.93
CA ILE A 4 36.19 29.44 -30.06
C ILE A 4 35.04 29.84 -29.10
N LEU A 5 34.71 31.14 -29.00
CA LEU A 5 33.63 31.59 -28.09
C LEU A 5 32.19 31.23 -28.50
N PRO A 6 31.77 31.14 -29.78
CA PRO A 6 30.35 30.93 -30.08
C PRO A 6 29.87 29.48 -29.86
N SER A 7 30.78 28.50 -29.83
CA SER A 7 30.41 27.08 -29.67
C SER A 7 30.13 26.67 -28.22
N LEU A 8 30.66 27.42 -27.23
CA LEU A 8 30.43 27.13 -25.81
C LEU A 8 29.09 27.68 -25.30
N LEU A 9 28.56 28.76 -25.88
CA LEU A 9 27.21 29.27 -25.52
C LEU A 9 26.08 28.37 -26.06
N ALA A 10 26.26 27.73 -27.21
CA ALA A 10 25.25 26.84 -27.79
C ALA A 10 25.08 25.53 -26.99
N TYR A 11 26.15 25.00 -26.38
CA TYR A 11 26.09 23.80 -25.54
C TYR A 11 25.45 24.04 -24.17
N ALA A 12 25.59 25.25 -23.60
CA ALA A 12 24.95 25.60 -22.33
C ALA A 12 23.41 25.76 -22.46
N ALA A 13 22.93 26.23 -23.62
CA ALA A 13 21.50 26.37 -23.89
C ALA A 13 20.81 25.00 -24.14
N LEU A 14 21.51 24.03 -24.76
CA LEU A 14 20.96 22.69 -24.96
C LEU A 14 20.92 21.85 -23.67
N ALA A 15 21.89 22.02 -22.77
CA ALA A 15 21.91 21.32 -21.49
C ALA A 15 20.89 21.85 -20.47
N ALA A 16 20.50 23.13 -20.55
CA ALA A 16 19.45 23.71 -19.71
C ALA A 16 18.02 23.34 -20.17
N ALA A 17 17.83 23.06 -21.46
CA ALA A 17 16.54 22.66 -22.02
C ALA A 17 16.20 21.18 -21.76
N SER A 18 17.21 20.31 -21.59
CA SER A 18 17.00 18.88 -21.32
C SER A 18 16.72 18.54 -19.85
N ALA A 19 16.91 19.48 -18.91
CA ALA A 19 16.62 19.24 -17.48
C ALA A 19 15.15 19.51 -17.09
N ALA A 20 14.34 20.07 -18.00
CA ALA A 20 12.93 20.36 -17.75
C ALA A 20 11.96 19.29 -18.31
N ALA A 21 12.46 18.36 -19.13
CA ALA A 21 11.62 17.41 -19.86
C ALA A 21 11.48 16.02 -19.20
N ASP A 22 12.16 15.78 -18.08
CA ASP A 22 12.21 14.46 -17.42
C ASP A 22 11.48 14.44 -16.06
N ARG A 23 10.52 15.35 -15.86
CA ARG A 23 9.55 15.17 -14.77
C ARG A 23 8.56 14.10 -15.25
N PRO A 24 8.47 12.92 -14.60
CA PRO A 24 7.42 11.98 -14.92
C PRO A 24 6.10 12.73 -14.85
N ALA A 25 5.30 12.63 -15.92
CA ALA A 25 3.97 13.21 -15.94
C ALA A 25 3.28 12.84 -14.61
N PRO A 26 2.63 13.80 -13.93
CA PRO A 26 1.90 13.49 -12.71
C PRO A 26 1.01 12.29 -13.01
N ARG A 27 0.94 11.35 -12.06
CA ARG A 27 0.18 10.09 -12.21
C ARG A 27 -1.27 10.52 -12.45
N ALA A 28 -1.66 10.65 -13.71
CA ALA A 28 -2.99 11.06 -14.07
C ALA A 28 -3.76 9.79 -14.38
N VAL A 29 -4.86 9.57 -13.67
CA VAL A 29 -5.79 8.49 -13.97
C VAL A 29 -6.89 9.04 -14.88
N ASP A 30 -7.34 8.23 -15.84
CA ASP A 30 -8.44 8.64 -16.73
C ASP A 30 -9.78 8.71 -16.00
N LYS A 31 -9.90 8.00 -14.87
CA LYS A 31 -11.05 8.00 -13.98
C LYS A 31 -10.63 7.56 -12.58
N LEU A 32 -11.45 7.91 -11.60
CA LEU A 32 -11.32 7.45 -10.23
C LEU A 32 -12.12 6.17 -10.00
N ASP A 33 -11.74 5.46 -8.94
CA ASP A 33 -12.62 4.49 -8.30
C ASP A 33 -13.47 5.24 -7.27
N ASP A 34 -14.76 5.41 -7.54
CA ASP A 34 -15.66 6.17 -6.68
C ASP A 34 -15.77 5.58 -5.27
N ALA A 35 -15.76 4.25 -5.14
CA ALA A 35 -15.88 3.58 -3.84
C ALA A 35 -14.60 3.76 -3.03
N ALA A 36 -13.44 3.51 -3.65
CA ALA A 36 -12.16 3.66 -2.98
C ALA A 36 -11.83 5.13 -2.69
N THR A 37 -12.31 6.08 -3.50
CA THR A 37 -12.22 7.52 -3.24
C THR A 37 -13.10 7.93 -2.07
N ALA A 38 -14.36 7.48 -2.02
CA ALA A 38 -15.28 7.77 -0.92
C ALA A 38 -14.79 7.19 0.42
N GLU A 39 -14.16 6.02 0.39
CA GLU A 39 -13.49 5.45 1.55
C GLU A 39 -12.28 6.30 1.97
N ALA A 40 -11.41 6.63 1.02
CA ALA A 40 -10.13 7.28 1.26
C ALA A 40 -10.25 8.76 1.68
N GLN A 41 -11.21 9.49 1.12
CA GLN A 41 -11.31 10.94 1.25
C GLN A 41 -12.54 11.36 2.04
N GLN A 42 -12.58 10.93 3.30
CA GLN A 42 -13.68 11.23 4.21
C GLN A 42 -13.59 12.65 4.75
N ARG A 43 -14.69 13.40 4.61
CA ARG A 43 -14.84 14.70 5.24
C ARG A 43 -15.03 14.53 6.75
N ASP A 44 -14.28 15.32 7.52
CA ASP A 44 -14.55 15.50 8.94
C ASP A 44 -15.60 16.63 9.14
N ASP A 45 -16.85 16.23 9.37
CA ASP A 45 -17.96 17.15 9.56
C ASP A 45 -17.93 17.83 10.94
N ASN A 46 -17.21 17.27 11.92
CA ASN A 46 -17.11 17.80 13.27
C ASN A 46 -15.85 18.67 13.48
N ALA A 47 -15.07 18.87 12.42
CA ALA A 47 -13.87 19.68 12.45
C ALA A 47 -14.17 21.16 12.73
N THR A 48 -13.36 21.78 13.59
CA THR A 48 -13.31 23.23 13.77
C THR A 48 -12.45 23.84 12.65
N ARG A 49 -13.07 24.72 11.87
CA ARG A 49 -12.44 25.38 10.70
C ARG A 49 -12.16 26.83 11.04
N ALA A 50 -10.90 27.24 10.94
CA ALA A 50 -10.51 28.65 11.03
C ALA A 50 -10.88 29.40 9.75
N PHE A 51 -10.73 28.74 8.61
CA PHE A 51 -11.15 29.21 7.30
C PHE A 51 -11.80 28.06 6.54
N SER A 52 -12.85 28.36 5.78
CA SER A 52 -13.54 27.37 4.95
C SER A 52 -13.56 27.83 3.52
N ASP A 53 -13.28 26.90 2.60
CA ASP A 53 -13.29 27.10 1.15
C ASP A 53 -12.55 28.35 0.67
N VAL A 54 -11.39 28.64 1.27
CA VAL A 54 -10.57 29.81 0.91
C VAL A 54 -9.55 29.46 -0.16
N GLN A 55 -9.16 30.45 -0.97
CA GLN A 55 -7.99 30.32 -1.82
C GLN A 55 -6.70 30.44 -0.99
N ILE A 56 -5.69 29.63 -1.29
CA ILE A 56 -4.33 29.87 -0.78
C ILE A 56 -3.54 30.56 -1.89
N LYS A 57 -3.09 31.79 -1.63
CA LYS A 57 -2.34 32.62 -2.57
C LYS A 57 -0.86 32.60 -2.24
N THR A 58 -0.04 32.48 -3.26
CA THR A 58 1.41 32.69 -3.20
C THR A 58 1.71 34.20 -3.24
N SER A 59 2.91 34.58 -2.81
CA SER A 59 3.35 35.99 -2.82
C SER A 59 3.35 36.67 -4.20
N ASP A 60 3.44 35.89 -5.28
CA ASP A 60 3.37 36.41 -6.66
C ASP A 60 1.93 36.56 -7.18
N GLY A 61 0.93 36.29 -6.35
CA GLY A 61 -0.50 36.46 -6.65
C GLY A 61 -1.16 35.25 -7.31
N ARG A 62 -0.44 34.15 -7.56
CA ARG A 62 -1.01 32.88 -8.03
C ARG A 62 -1.66 32.09 -6.90
N CYS A 63 -2.58 31.19 -7.23
CA CYS A 63 -3.31 30.36 -6.30
C CYS A 63 -2.80 28.91 -6.32
N LEU A 64 -2.84 28.27 -5.16
CA LEU A 64 -2.71 26.82 -5.06
C LEU A 64 -3.98 26.16 -5.57
N PHE A 65 -3.81 25.11 -6.37
CA PHE A 65 -4.90 24.30 -6.86
C PHE A 65 -4.51 22.84 -6.98
N VAL A 66 -5.52 21.97 -7.10
CA VAL A 66 -5.34 20.56 -7.42
C VAL A 66 -6.24 20.14 -8.56
N ASP A 67 -5.74 19.18 -9.33
CA ASP A 67 -6.52 18.45 -10.33
C ASP A 67 -6.91 17.10 -9.72
N LYS A 68 -8.21 16.85 -9.65
CA LYS A 68 -8.83 15.65 -9.07
C LYS A 68 -8.24 14.35 -9.64
N LEU A 69 -7.87 14.35 -10.92
CA LEU A 69 -7.39 13.16 -11.63
C LEU A 69 -5.87 13.01 -11.62
N SER A 70 -5.13 13.94 -11.00
CA SER A 70 -3.65 13.97 -11.05
C SER A 70 -2.93 13.10 -10.01
N GLY A 71 -3.68 12.29 -9.27
CA GLY A 71 -3.18 11.33 -8.28
C GLY A 71 -3.41 9.86 -8.65
N ASP A 72 -3.29 8.97 -7.67
CA ASP A 72 -3.77 7.59 -7.81
C ASP A 72 -5.30 7.56 -7.94
N PHE A 73 -5.85 6.37 -8.21
CA PHE A 73 -7.28 6.22 -8.46
C PHE A 73 -8.20 6.51 -7.25
N ARG A 74 -7.62 6.78 -6.06
CA ARG A 74 -8.32 7.24 -4.84
C ARG A 74 -8.06 8.73 -4.55
N GLU A 75 -7.50 9.46 -5.52
CA GLU A 75 -7.06 10.85 -5.39
C GLU A 75 -5.89 11.06 -4.42
N ASN A 76 -5.19 9.99 -4.00
CA ASN A 76 -3.97 10.13 -3.22
C ASN A 76 -2.80 10.52 -4.10
N LEU A 77 -1.75 11.07 -3.51
CA LEU A 77 -0.53 11.44 -4.24
C LEU A 77 -0.78 12.53 -5.29
N THR A 78 -1.88 13.27 -5.16
CA THR A 78 -2.27 14.38 -6.03
C THR A 78 -1.34 15.56 -5.82
N PRO A 79 -0.56 16.00 -6.82
CA PRO A 79 0.34 17.14 -6.67
C PRO A 79 -0.41 18.44 -6.39
N ILE A 80 0.14 19.26 -5.48
CA ILE A 80 -0.35 20.62 -5.26
C ILE A 80 0.32 21.55 -6.26
N GLN A 81 -0.49 22.17 -7.11
CA GLN A 81 -0.05 22.97 -8.25
C GLN A 81 -0.25 24.47 -7.98
N VAL A 82 0.43 25.31 -8.76
CA VAL A 82 0.38 26.77 -8.66
C VAL A 82 -0.05 27.36 -10.01
N GLY A 83 -1.14 28.12 -10.03
CA GLY A 83 -1.75 28.65 -11.25
C GLY A 83 -2.49 29.97 -11.04
N THR A 84 -3.11 30.49 -12.09
CA THR A 84 -3.90 31.72 -11.99
C THR A 84 -5.10 31.53 -11.06
N CYS A 85 -5.36 32.50 -10.18
CA CYS A 85 -6.53 32.48 -9.31
C CYS A 85 -7.84 32.63 -10.11
N GLY A 86 -8.91 31.99 -9.65
CA GLY A 86 -10.24 32.08 -10.26
C GLY A 86 -10.48 31.06 -11.38
N ALA A 87 -9.65 30.03 -11.49
CA ALA A 87 -9.97 28.86 -12.31
C ALA A 87 -11.13 28.08 -11.66
N THR A 88 -12.01 27.53 -12.48
CA THR A 88 -13.20 26.77 -12.05
C THR A 88 -12.76 25.38 -11.57
N GLY A 89 -12.62 25.24 -10.24
CA GLY A 89 -12.34 23.96 -9.56
C GLY A 89 -10.97 23.87 -8.89
N GLY A 90 -10.91 23.16 -7.76
CA GLY A 90 -9.66 22.73 -7.11
C GLY A 90 -8.87 23.80 -6.35
N GLN A 91 -9.37 25.03 -6.25
CA GLN A 91 -8.69 26.15 -5.57
C GLN A 91 -9.22 26.45 -4.16
N GLY A 92 -10.23 25.71 -3.71
CA GLY A 92 -10.81 25.85 -2.39
C GLY A 92 -10.09 24.99 -1.35
N TRP A 93 -9.83 25.59 -0.20
CA TRP A 93 -9.09 24.97 0.89
C TRP A 93 -9.78 25.25 2.22
N ASP A 94 -9.96 24.22 3.03
CA ASP A 94 -10.34 24.35 4.43
C ASP A 94 -9.10 24.33 5.32
N ILE A 95 -9.07 25.20 6.32
CA ILE A 95 -8.02 25.28 7.34
C ILE A 95 -8.61 24.81 8.66
N ILE A 96 -8.32 23.57 9.04
CA ILE A 96 -8.88 22.90 10.21
C ILE A 96 -7.90 23.00 11.39
N THR A 97 -8.36 23.54 12.52
CA THR A 97 -7.55 23.72 13.75
C THR A 97 -7.84 22.70 14.83
N SER A 98 -8.92 21.91 14.68
CA SER A 98 -9.23 20.78 15.53
C SER A 98 -10.17 19.83 14.80
N GLY A 99 -10.02 18.52 14.96
CA GLY A 99 -10.87 17.49 14.35
C GLY A 99 -10.32 16.09 14.54
N LYS A 100 -10.93 15.09 13.90
CA LYS A 100 -10.50 13.67 13.91
C LYS A 100 -9.00 13.53 13.59
N HIS A 101 -8.50 14.32 12.63
CA HIS A 101 -7.11 14.24 12.17
C HIS A 101 -6.25 15.45 12.58
N ASN A 102 -6.72 16.29 13.52
CA ASN A 102 -5.91 17.33 14.16
C ASN A 102 -6.26 17.47 15.64
N ASN A 103 -5.35 17.02 16.51
CA ASN A 103 -5.46 17.14 17.96
C ASN A 103 -4.35 18.03 18.58
N ALA A 104 -3.56 18.70 17.73
CA ALA A 104 -2.40 19.47 18.17
C ALA A 104 -2.74 20.96 18.29
N ALA A 105 -2.37 21.56 19.41
CA ALA A 105 -2.50 23.01 19.59
C ALA A 105 -1.57 23.76 18.62
N ASN A 106 -1.98 24.97 18.22
CA ASN A 106 -1.21 25.84 17.31
C ASN A 106 -0.82 25.16 15.99
N SER A 107 -1.66 24.22 15.55
CA SER A 107 -1.44 23.44 14.34
C SER A 107 -2.69 23.47 13.48
N MET A 108 -2.49 23.37 12.17
CA MET A 108 -3.57 23.25 11.20
C MET A 108 -3.37 22.02 10.33
N LEU A 109 -4.51 21.51 9.89
CA LEU A 109 -4.64 20.58 8.79
C LEU A 109 -5.23 21.36 7.61
N VAL A 110 -4.59 21.26 6.44
CA VAL A 110 -5.03 21.96 5.22
C VAL A 110 -5.69 20.95 4.30
N VAL A 111 -6.97 21.14 4.00
CA VAL A 111 -7.80 20.17 3.29
C VAL A 111 -8.35 20.77 2.00
N SER A 112 -8.24 20.04 0.90
CA SER A 112 -8.86 20.44 -0.37
C SER A 112 -10.38 20.33 -0.29
N THR A 113 -11.13 21.36 -0.66
CA THR A 113 -12.59 21.28 -0.71
C THR A 113 -13.10 20.45 -1.89
N LEU A 114 -12.29 20.30 -2.94
CA LEU A 114 -12.61 19.47 -4.11
C LEU A 114 -12.50 17.98 -3.80
N THR A 115 -11.44 17.59 -3.09
CA THR A 115 -11.04 16.18 -2.94
C THR A 115 -11.17 15.66 -1.52
N GLN A 116 -11.36 16.52 -0.51
CA GLN A 116 -11.29 16.19 0.93
C GLN A 116 -9.95 15.60 1.40
N ALA A 117 -8.93 15.58 0.53
CA ALA A 117 -7.59 15.13 0.86
C ALA A 117 -6.77 16.24 1.55
N CYS A 118 -5.82 15.83 2.38
CA CYS A 118 -5.01 16.69 3.22
C CYS A 118 -3.64 16.97 2.60
N PHE A 119 -3.10 18.17 2.80
CA PHE A 119 -1.69 18.45 2.57
C PHE A 119 -0.83 17.44 3.31
N ASN A 120 0.17 16.89 2.61
CA ASN A 120 1.06 15.88 3.15
C ASN A 120 2.50 16.10 2.67
N PHE A 121 3.45 15.95 3.59
CA PHE A 121 4.88 15.91 3.30
C PHE A 121 5.47 14.53 3.58
N ASP A 122 6.00 13.88 2.55
CA ASP A 122 6.71 12.60 2.68
C ASP A 122 8.19 12.75 2.29
N PRO A 123 9.13 12.83 3.25
CA PRO A 123 10.54 13.02 2.97
C PRO A 123 11.17 11.81 2.27
N ARG A 124 10.51 10.64 2.26
CA ARG A 124 11.02 9.42 1.61
C ARG A 124 10.83 9.44 0.10
N ARG A 125 10.05 10.39 -0.43
CA ARG A 125 9.83 10.54 -1.87
C ARG A 125 10.96 11.35 -2.51
N ALA A 126 11.17 11.15 -3.81
CA ALA A 126 12.12 11.94 -4.58
C ALA A 126 11.72 13.43 -4.55
N GLY A 127 12.71 14.32 -4.56
CA GLY A 127 12.50 15.77 -4.59
C GLY A 127 11.60 16.20 -5.75
N GLY A 128 10.77 17.22 -5.54
CA GLY A 128 9.71 17.61 -6.48
C GLY A 128 8.47 16.72 -6.46
N ASN A 129 8.43 15.68 -5.62
CA ASN A 129 7.27 14.80 -5.42
C ASN A 129 7.03 14.49 -3.93
N GLN A 130 7.51 15.36 -3.03
CA GLN A 130 7.41 15.17 -1.58
C GLN A 130 6.18 15.88 -0.98
N VAL A 131 5.68 16.92 -1.66
CA VAL A 131 4.53 17.73 -1.26
C VAL A 131 3.34 17.38 -2.16
N LEU A 132 2.28 16.83 -1.58
CA LEU A 132 1.13 16.27 -2.29
C LEU A 132 -0.11 16.26 -1.39
N LEU A 133 -1.28 15.98 -1.97
CA LEU A 133 -2.45 15.58 -1.19
C LEU A 133 -2.46 14.09 -0.92
N PHE A 134 -2.89 13.73 0.28
CA PHE A 134 -3.10 12.37 0.71
C PHE A 134 -4.29 12.31 1.65
N SER A 135 -4.95 11.17 1.73
CA SER A 135 -6.00 10.89 2.70
C SER A 135 -5.64 11.38 4.09
N CYS A 136 -6.56 12.14 4.68
CA CYS A 136 -6.37 12.66 6.02
C CYS A 136 -6.16 11.51 7.02
N GLY A 137 -5.18 11.67 7.90
CA GLY A 137 -4.70 10.63 8.81
C GLY A 137 -3.52 9.79 8.27
N GLY A 138 -3.03 10.07 7.06
CA GLY A 138 -1.78 9.49 6.54
C GLY A 138 -1.85 8.01 6.14
N ARG A 139 -3.04 7.40 6.14
CA ARG A 139 -3.30 6.08 5.56
C ARG A 139 -4.08 6.25 4.26
N ALA A 140 -3.74 5.47 3.24
CA ALA A 140 -4.27 5.66 1.88
C ALA A 140 -5.78 5.39 1.75
N ASP A 141 -6.38 4.79 2.77
CA ASP A 141 -7.80 4.44 2.91
C ASP A 141 -8.55 5.42 3.84
N GLY A 142 -7.92 6.50 4.30
CA GLY A 142 -8.55 7.46 5.23
C GLY A 142 -8.79 6.92 6.65
N GLY A 143 -8.40 5.68 6.94
CA GLY A 143 -8.54 5.04 8.25
C GLY A 143 -7.46 5.41 9.26
N GLY A 144 -6.62 6.39 8.95
CA GLY A 144 -5.49 6.79 9.78
C GLY A 144 -5.86 7.69 10.96
N GLU A 145 -4.96 7.79 11.92
CA GLU A 145 -5.02 8.75 13.03
C GLU A 145 -4.23 10.02 12.70
N VAL A 146 -4.18 10.98 13.63
CA VAL A 146 -3.36 12.19 13.48
C VAL A 146 -1.90 11.85 13.10
N THR A 147 -1.35 12.55 12.10
CA THR A 147 0.03 12.35 11.63
C THR A 147 0.77 13.67 11.44
N ASN A 148 2.00 13.73 11.95
CA ASN A 148 2.85 14.93 11.86
C ASN A 148 3.25 15.28 10.41
N SER A 149 3.06 14.35 9.47
CA SER A 149 3.29 14.62 8.03
C SER A 149 2.22 15.51 7.39
N GLN A 150 1.08 15.69 8.05
CA GLN A 150 -0.06 16.47 7.55
C GLN A 150 -0.39 17.67 8.43
N LEU A 151 0.30 17.82 9.56
CA LEU A 151 0.15 18.96 10.45
C LEU A 151 1.18 20.04 10.14
N PHE A 152 0.71 21.28 10.19
CA PHE A 152 1.51 22.48 9.94
C PHE A 152 1.31 23.48 11.05
N THR A 153 2.37 24.19 11.45
CA THR A 153 2.25 25.25 12.46
C THR A 153 1.27 26.34 12.00
N PHE A 154 0.39 26.76 12.90
CA PHE A 154 -0.63 27.77 12.62
C PHE A 154 -0.81 28.76 13.77
N GLY A 155 -0.56 30.04 13.48
CA GLY A 155 -0.69 31.14 14.43
C GLY A 155 -2.07 31.82 14.47
N GLY A 156 -3.08 31.30 13.75
CA GLY A 156 -4.44 31.86 13.73
C GLY A 156 -4.72 32.91 12.65
N GLY A 157 -3.69 33.50 12.03
CA GLY A 157 -3.86 34.55 11.02
C GLY A 157 -4.02 34.04 9.59
N ALA A 158 -4.59 34.87 8.70
CA ALA A 158 -4.70 34.59 7.26
C ALA A 158 -3.35 34.69 6.50
N GLY A 159 -2.23 34.88 7.19
CA GLY A 159 -0.91 35.06 6.60
C GLY A 159 -0.48 36.53 6.45
N PRO A 160 0.69 36.78 5.83
CA PRO A 160 1.57 35.79 5.21
C PRO A 160 2.13 34.76 6.21
N LEU A 161 2.12 33.49 5.82
CA LEU A 161 2.68 32.37 6.59
C LEU A 161 3.50 31.43 5.70
N SER A 162 4.30 30.57 6.33
CA SER A 162 4.99 29.46 5.67
C SER A 162 4.43 28.14 6.18
N PHE A 163 4.21 27.18 5.27
CA PHE A 163 3.81 25.84 5.66
C PHE A 163 5.04 25.05 6.09
N GLN A 164 5.21 24.88 7.39
CA GLN A 164 6.25 24.04 7.99
C GLN A 164 5.60 22.72 8.45
N PRO A 165 5.90 21.58 7.81
CA PRO A 165 5.38 20.29 8.26
C PRO A 165 6.04 19.88 9.59
N GLU A 166 5.29 19.25 10.48
CA GLU A 166 5.78 18.87 11.81
C GLU A 166 6.77 17.71 11.80
N ASN A 167 6.72 16.84 10.80
CA ASN A 167 7.64 15.70 10.66
C ASN A 167 9.04 16.10 10.17
N GLU A 168 9.29 17.36 9.78
CA GLU A 168 10.59 17.83 9.30
C GLU A 168 10.84 19.29 9.72
N GLN A 169 11.35 19.48 10.93
CA GLN A 169 11.60 20.81 11.48
C GLN A 169 12.61 21.61 10.65
N GLY A 170 12.33 22.90 10.44
CA GLY A 170 13.20 23.79 9.67
C GLY A 170 13.06 23.66 8.16
N SER A 171 12.12 22.84 7.67
CA SER A 171 11.73 22.76 6.28
C SER A 171 10.40 23.46 6.04
N CYS A 172 10.27 24.16 4.93
CA CYS A 172 9.09 24.94 4.55
C CYS A 172 8.70 24.63 3.11
N PHE A 173 7.40 24.61 2.83
CA PHE A 173 6.92 24.51 1.46
C PHE A 173 7.41 25.72 0.66
N THR A 174 7.82 25.48 -0.58
CA THR A 174 8.31 26.50 -1.50
C THR A 174 7.70 26.29 -2.89
N VAL A 175 7.43 27.39 -3.59
CA VAL A 175 7.00 27.35 -4.99
C VAL A 175 8.18 27.02 -5.90
N ASN A 176 8.10 25.89 -6.61
CA ASN A 176 9.09 25.44 -7.58
C ASN A 176 8.48 25.33 -8.99
N GLY A 177 8.41 26.46 -9.69
CA GLY A 177 7.72 26.58 -10.97
C GLY A 177 6.20 26.63 -10.78
N ASN A 178 5.52 25.57 -11.22
CA ASN A 178 4.05 25.44 -11.13
C ASN A 178 3.60 24.37 -10.11
N VAL A 179 4.50 23.92 -9.24
CA VAL A 179 4.20 22.95 -8.17
C VAL A 179 4.78 23.43 -6.85
N LEU A 180 4.26 22.89 -5.76
CA LEU A 180 4.90 23.00 -4.45
C LEU A 180 6.00 21.94 -4.29
N ASP A 181 7.04 22.33 -3.56
CA ASP A 181 8.18 21.50 -3.19
C ASP A 181 8.63 21.85 -1.77
N ILE A 182 9.72 21.26 -1.29
CA ILE A 182 10.29 21.54 0.03
C ILE A 182 11.64 22.28 -0.08
N ALA A 183 11.89 23.22 0.83
CA ALA A 183 13.20 23.84 1.02
C ALA A 183 13.44 24.17 2.49
N LYS A 184 14.66 24.55 2.86
CA LYS A 184 14.94 25.07 4.19
C LYS A 184 14.15 26.36 4.42
N CYS A 185 13.52 26.48 5.59
CA CYS A 185 12.75 27.66 5.97
C CYS A 185 13.60 28.94 5.91
N ASN A 186 13.07 29.94 5.22
CA ASN A 186 13.64 31.27 5.12
C ASN A 186 12.51 32.30 5.11
N ALA A 187 12.33 33.03 6.21
CA ALA A 187 11.27 34.03 6.36
C ALA A 187 11.33 35.18 5.33
N GLY A 188 12.50 35.40 4.70
CA GLY A 188 12.66 36.40 3.63
C GLY A 188 12.40 35.86 2.23
N ASP A 189 12.16 34.55 2.06
CA ASP A 189 11.89 33.96 0.75
C ASP A 189 10.41 34.07 0.39
N ALA A 190 10.10 34.93 -0.58
CA ALA A 190 8.75 35.13 -1.08
C ALA A 190 8.11 33.83 -1.60
N LYS A 191 8.90 32.85 -2.07
CA LYS A 191 8.37 31.55 -2.55
C LYS A 191 7.84 30.67 -1.43
N GLN A 192 8.17 30.97 -0.18
CA GLN A 192 7.71 30.28 1.03
C GLN A 192 6.59 31.04 1.75
N SER A 193 6.05 32.10 1.12
CA SER A 193 5.05 32.98 1.72
C SER A 193 3.68 32.77 1.06
N PHE A 194 2.71 32.40 1.88
CA PHE A 194 1.35 32.09 1.47
C PHE A 194 0.33 32.91 2.28
N THR A 195 -0.81 33.23 1.69
CA THR A 195 -1.90 33.98 2.33
C THR A 195 -3.23 33.31 2.03
N PHE A 196 -4.08 33.19 3.04
CA PHE A 196 -5.46 32.74 2.90
C PHE A 196 -6.31 33.90 2.38
N GLY A 197 -6.86 33.72 1.18
CA GLY A 197 -7.66 34.69 0.47
C GLY A 197 -9.14 34.63 0.83
N ARG A 198 -9.98 35.17 -0.07
CA ARG A 198 -11.44 35.07 0.02
C ARG A 198 -11.90 33.67 -0.39
N ALA A 199 -13.18 33.38 -0.13
CA ALA A 199 -13.83 32.16 -0.57
C ALA A 199 -13.61 31.91 -2.08
N ALA A 200 -13.32 30.67 -2.46
CA ALA A 200 -13.22 30.24 -3.85
C ALA A 200 -14.58 30.39 -4.54
N ALA A 201 -14.59 30.81 -5.80
CA ALA A 201 -15.85 30.91 -6.56
C ALA A 201 -16.38 29.50 -6.83
N ALA A 202 -17.62 29.21 -6.41
CA ALA A 202 -18.30 27.94 -6.66
C ALA A 202 -18.51 27.69 -8.16
N ASP A 203 -18.37 26.44 -8.57
CA ASP A 203 -18.52 25.99 -9.95
C ASP A 203 -20.01 25.99 -10.39
N GLY A 204 -20.33 26.82 -11.39
CA GLY A 204 -21.32 26.55 -12.44
C GLY A 204 -22.83 26.64 -12.16
N GLY A 205 -23.39 27.84 -12.31
CA GLY A 205 -24.79 28.06 -12.71
C GLY A 205 -24.89 29.21 -13.71
N ASN A 206 -24.90 28.87 -15.00
CA ASN A 206 -24.92 29.83 -16.11
C ASN A 206 -26.26 30.59 -16.18
N GLY A 207 -26.22 31.93 -16.15
CA GLY A 207 -27.40 32.78 -16.30
C GLY A 207 -27.04 34.25 -16.51
N ASN A 208 -27.05 34.65 -17.78
CA ASN A 208 -26.81 35.97 -18.35
C ASN A 208 -26.98 37.20 -17.44
N GLY A 209 -26.01 38.12 -17.57
CA GLY A 209 -26.01 39.39 -16.89
C GLY A 209 -27.11 40.36 -17.31
N ASN A 210 -27.35 41.32 -16.43
CA ASN A 210 -27.61 42.69 -16.85
C ASN A 210 -26.82 43.61 -15.92
N GLY A 211 -25.91 44.38 -16.51
CA GLY A 211 -25.11 45.35 -15.78
C GLY A 211 -25.98 46.52 -15.32
N ASN A 212 -25.72 47.00 -14.12
CA ASN A 212 -25.79 48.43 -13.87
C ASN A 212 -24.79 48.79 -12.78
N GLY A 213 -23.76 49.53 -13.18
CA GLY A 213 -22.79 50.08 -12.24
C GLY A 213 -23.42 51.22 -11.46
N ASN A 214 -23.03 51.34 -10.19
CA ASN A 214 -22.64 52.63 -9.65
C ASN A 214 -21.68 52.40 -8.48
N GLY A 215 -20.59 53.15 -8.49
CA GLY A 215 -19.51 53.08 -7.51
C GLY A 215 -19.75 53.97 -6.28
N ASP A 216 -18.64 54.17 -5.58
CA ASP A 216 -18.44 54.93 -4.33
C ASP A 216 -19.02 54.27 -3.06
N GLY A 217 -18.29 54.14 -1.95
CA GLY A 217 -16.96 54.59 -1.60
C GLY A 217 -16.68 54.18 -0.14
N SER A 218 -15.40 54.25 0.23
CA SER A 218 -14.79 54.17 1.57
C SER A 218 -15.69 54.17 2.82
N GLY A 219 -15.36 53.29 3.77
CA GLY A 219 -15.87 53.33 5.14
C GLY A 219 -15.25 52.26 6.04
N ASP A 220 -14.03 52.52 6.48
CA ASP A 220 -13.34 51.82 7.57
C ASP A 220 -14.13 51.97 8.88
N SER A 221 -14.40 50.88 9.62
CA SER A 221 -14.62 50.90 11.08
C SER A 221 -14.80 49.48 11.65
N ASN A 222 -13.74 49.03 12.31
CA ASN A 222 -13.69 48.24 13.53
C ASN A 222 -14.98 48.28 14.39
N THR A 223 -15.62 47.13 14.66
CA THR A 223 -16.20 46.86 15.98
C THR A 223 -16.27 45.35 16.25
N GLN A 224 -15.63 44.98 17.36
CA GLN A 224 -15.65 43.72 18.06
C GLN A 224 -16.97 43.58 18.84
N THR A 225 -17.76 42.51 18.63
CA THR A 225 -18.59 41.96 19.73
C THR A 225 -18.92 40.47 19.59
N THR A 226 -18.63 39.82 20.71
CA THR A 226 -18.96 38.53 21.30
C THR A 226 -20.32 37.90 20.99
N ALA A 227 -20.31 36.57 21.08
CA ALA A 227 -21.40 35.59 21.01
C ALA A 227 -22.65 35.88 21.86
N ALA A 228 -23.79 35.39 21.37
CA ALA A 228 -24.89 34.90 22.20
C ALA A 228 -25.63 33.76 21.47
N ALA A 229 -25.93 32.71 22.25
CA ALA A 229 -26.69 31.54 21.89
C ALA A 229 -28.17 31.88 21.63
N ASP A 230 -28.83 31.08 20.78
CA ASP A 230 -30.26 30.85 20.92
C ASP A 230 -30.57 29.37 20.75
N THR A 231 -31.44 28.89 21.61
CA THR A 231 -31.80 27.49 21.83
C THR A 231 -33.32 27.40 21.80
N GLN A 232 -33.82 26.34 21.17
CA GLN A 232 -35.20 25.81 21.17
C GLN A 232 -36.24 26.53 20.30
N ASN A 233 -36.76 25.81 19.30
CA ASN A 233 -38.01 25.08 19.55
C ASN A 233 -38.20 23.86 18.65
N THR A 234 -38.78 22.83 19.27
CA THR A 234 -39.12 21.49 18.79
C THR A 234 -40.39 21.51 17.93
N ALA A 235 -40.45 20.69 16.88
CA ALA A 235 -41.71 20.09 16.42
C ALA A 235 -41.50 18.73 15.74
N THR A 236 -42.42 17.85 16.09
CA THR A 236 -42.47 16.39 16.02
C THR A 236 -42.59 15.79 14.62
N ALA A 237 -42.17 14.52 14.52
CA ALA A 237 -42.32 13.62 13.39
C ALA A 237 -43.77 13.36 12.98
N ASP A 238 -43.97 13.05 11.69
CA ASP A 238 -45.04 12.16 11.27
C ASP A 238 -44.53 11.14 10.24
N THR A 239 -44.94 9.90 10.47
CA THR A 239 -44.54 8.70 9.74
C THR A 239 -45.66 8.35 8.77
N GLN A 240 -45.39 8.27 7.47
CA GLN A 240 -46.26 7.48 6.58
C GLN A 240 -45.47 6.58 5.64
N ASN A 241 -45.57 5.31 5.99
CA ASN A 241 -45.30 4.13 5.19
C ASN A 241 -46.32 4.09 4.03
N THR A 242 -45.90 3.83 2.80
CA THR A 242 -46.79 3.27 1.77
C THR A 242 -46.02 2.25 0.96
N ALA A 243 -46.28 0.99 1.26
CA ALA A 243 -45.99 -0.13 0.40
C ALA A 243 -47.02 -0.15 -0.74
N THR A 244 -46.57 -0.47 -1.95
CA THR A 244 -47.44 -1.03 -2.99
C THR A 244 -46.65 -2.12 -3.70
N ALA A 245 -47.08 -3.36 -3.45
CA ALA A 245 -46.76 -4.49 -4.30
C ALA A 245 -47.75 -4.48 -5.47
N ASP A 246 -47.29 -4.73 -6.69
CA ASP A 246 -48.01 -5.62 -7.58
C ASP A 246 -47.10 -6.28 -8.61
N ALA A 247 -47.51 -7.47 -9.02
CA ALA A 247 -46.69 -8.54 -9.53
C ALA A 247 -46.68 -8.67 -11.06
N GLN A 248 -45.68 -9.45 -11.53
CA GLN A 248 -45.68 -10.33 -12.71
C GLN A 248 -45.79 -9.71 -14.12
N ASN A 249 -44.73 -9.89 -14.91
CA ASN A 249 -44.87 -10.76 -16.08
C ASN A 249 -43.55 -11.46 -16.49
N THR A 250 -43.76 -12.61 -17.12
CA THR A 250 -42.87 -13.74 -17.41
C THR A 250 -42.16 -13.64 -18.77
N ALA A 251 -41.12 -14.48 -18.94
CA ALA A 251 -40.48 -14.98 -20.17
C ALA A 251 -39.19 -14.22 -20.59
N THR A 252 -38.09 -14.85 -21.04
CA THR A 252 -37.93 -16.16 -21.69
C THR A 252 -36.47 -16.63 -21.52
N ALA A 253 -36.27 -17.93 -21.36
CA ALA A 253 -34.98 -18.59 -21.47
C ALA A 253 -34.52 -18.64 -22.94
N GLU A 254 -33.25 -18.35 -23.21
CA GLU A 254 -32.56 -18.81 -24.42
C GLU A 254 -31.32 -19.61 -24.03
N THR A 255 -31.37 -20.88 -24.44
CA THR A 255 -30.32 -21.87 -24.39
C THR A 255 -29.65 -21.91 -25.77
N GLN A 256 -28.33 -21.73 -25.84
CA GLN A 256 -27.41 -22.19 -26.91
C GLN A 256 -26.02 -21.62 -26.56
N GLY A 257 -24.89 -22.32 -26.63
CA GLY A 257 -24.60 -23.68 -27.06
C GLY A 257 -23.16 -24.02 -26.69
N THR A 258 -22.95 -25.31 -26.48
CA THR A 258 -21.71 -26.07 -26.33
C THR A 258 -20.59 -25.69 -27.29
N ALA A 259 -19.35 -25.62 -26.78
CA ALA A 259 -18.15 -26.02 -27.51
C ALA A 259 -17.21 -26.79 -26.57
N THR A 260 -17.34 -28.11 -26.62
CA THR A 260 -16.41 -29.11 -26.11
C THR A 260 -15.16 -29.10 -26.99
N ALA A 261 -13.98 -28.95 -26.38
CA ALA A 261 -12.71 -29.35 -26.99
C ALA A 261 -12.00 -30.29 -26.01
N ASP A 262 -12.09 -31.57 -26.32
CA ASP A 262 -11.35 -32.64 -25.67
C ASP A 262 -10.10 -32.97 -26.51
N THR A 263 -9.16 -33.68 -25.89
CA THR A 263 -8.03 -34.43 -26.47
C THR A 263 -6.72 -33.66 -26.76
N GLN A 264 -5.70 -33.83 -25.90
CA GLN A 264 -4.66 -34.87 -26.04
C GLN A 264 -3.47 -34.56 -25.09
N SER A 265 -3.46 -35.24 -23.94
CA SER A 265 -2.25 -35.46 -23.17
C SER A 265 -1.45 -36.56 -23.87
N THR A 266 -0.31 -36.20 -24.48
CA THR A 266 0.66 -37.16 -24.99
C THR A 266 1.70 -37.43 -23.93
N THR A 267 1.78 -38.70 -23.55
CA THR A 267 2.84 -39.30 -22.74
C THR A 267 4.15 -39.22 -23.52
N ALA A 268 5.16 -38.56 -22.95
CA ALA A 268 6.54 -38.68 -23.39
C ALA A 268 7.40 -39.17 -22.23
N VAL A 269 7.70 -40.46 -22.28
CA VAL A 269 8.78 -41.11 -21.55
C VAL A 269 10.09 -40.49 -22.06
N ASN A 270 10.95 -40.00 -21.17
CA ASN A 270 12.38 -40.20 -21.40
C ASN A 270 13.16 -40.32 -20.10
N ALA A 271 13.97 -41.37 -20.09
CA ALA A 271 15.03 -41.61 -19.13
C ALA A 271 16.09 -40.50 -19.21
N GLN A 272 16.88 -40.33 -18.15
CA GLN A 272 18.30 -40.74 -18.16
C GLN A 272 19.12 -40.00 -17.10
N THR A 273 20.02 -40.78 -16.49
CA THR A 273 21.32 -40.41 -15.90
C THR A 273 21.41 -39.72 -14.54
N THR A 274 21.73 -40.56 -13.57
CA THR A 274 22.65 -40.32 -12.47
C THR A 274 24.01 -39.76 -12.94
N ALA A 275 24.42 -38.62 -12.39
CA ALA A 275 25.82 -38.20 -12.34
C ALA A 275 26.09 -37.40 -11.06
N ALA A 276 27.04 -37.88 -10.25
CA ALA A 276 27.48 -37.28 -9.00
C ALA A 276 28.26 -35.97 -9.22
N PRO A 277 28.18 -34.98 -8.31
CA PRO A 277 28.93 -33.75 -8.45
C PRO A 277 30.40 -33.91 -8.06
N LYS A 278 31.25 -33.52 -9.02
CA LYS A 278 32.69 -33.34 -8.95
C LYS A 278 33.01 -32.10 -8.10
N ALA A 279 33.79 -32.28 -7.04
CA ALA A 279 34.34 -31.19 -6.22
C ALA A 279 35.22 -30.26 -7.06
N THR A 280 34.92 -28.96 -7.02
CA THR A 280 35.73 -27.91 -7.65
C THR A 280 36.42 -27.09 -6.57
N THR A 281 37.75 -27.09 -6.64
CA THR A 281 38.69 -26.33 -5.83
C THR A 281 38.74 -24.84 -6.22
N CYS A 282 38.76 -23.93 -5.25
CA CYS A 282 39.03 -22.50 -5.47
C CYS A 282 40.50 -22.24 -5.87
N PRO A 283 40.76 -21.29 -6.80
CA PRO A 283 42.12 -20.91 -7.19
C PRO A 283 42.72 -19.86 -6.24
N ALA A 284 43.96 -20.10 -5.79
CA ALA A 284 44.77 -19.12 -5.08
C ALA A 284 45.48 -18.16 -6.06
N LYS A 285 45.46 -16.85 -5.78
CA LYS A 285 46.41 -15.87 -6.33
C LYS A 285 47.30 -15.31 -5.22
N PRO A 286 48.58 -14.98 -5.50
CA PRO A 286 49.57 -14.68 -4.48
C PRO A 286 49.68 -13.17 -4.22
N ARG A 287 49.84 -12.78 -2.95
CA ARG A 287 50.48 -11.52 -2.59
C ARG A 287 51.49 -11.70 -1.47
N LYS A 288 52.71 -11.23 -1.74
CA LYS A 288 53.91 -11.32 -0.91
C LYS A 288 53.92 -10.24 0.19
N ASN A 289 54.45 -10.64 1.35
CA ASN A 289 55.18 -9.88 2.37
C ASN A 289 54.47 -8.78 3.18
N ARG A 290 54.24 -9.05 4.48
CA ARG A 290 55.11 -8.54 5.57
C ARG A 290 54.85 -9.25 6.91
N LEU A 291 55.95 -9.51 7.63
CA LEU A 291 56.07 -10.08 8.98
C LEU A 291 55.10 -9.47 10.00
N ARG A 292 54.49 -10.33 10.85
CA ARG A 292 54.86 -10.47 12.28
C ARG A 292 54.14 -11.66 12.90
N LYS A 293 54.91 -12.46 13.65
CA LYS A 293 54.50 -13.67 14.36
C LYS A 293 53.52 -13.31 15.47
N ASN A 294 52.36 -13.97 15.50
CA ASN A 294 51.70 -14.35 16.74
C ASN A 294 51.08 -15.74 16.57
N LYS A 295 51.54 -16.68 17.38
CA LYS A 295 51.06 -18.06 17.46
C LYS A 295 49.68 -18.05 18.11
N SER A 296 48.64 -18.37 17.36
CA SER A 296 47.42 -18.95 17.92
C SER A 296 47.22 -20.32 17.27
N LYS A 297 47.25 -21.37 18.09
CA LYS A 297 47.05 -22.75 17.67
C LYS A 297 45.54 -22.96 17.49
N CYS A 298 45.05 -23.07 16.26
CA CYS A 298 43.74 -23.67 15.99
C CYS A 298 43.84 -25.18 16.27
N ASN A 299 43.27 -25.60 17.39
CA ASN A 299 43.06 -27.00 17.75
C ASN A 299 41.76 -27.46 17.07
N GLN A 300 41.84 -27.97 15.84
CA GLN A 300 40.69 -28.60 15.20
C GLN A 300 40.52 -30.01 15.78
N ARG A 301 39.62 -30.14 16.76
CA ARG A 301 39.07 -31.44 17.17
C ARG A 301 37.98 -31.83 16.16
N THR A 302 38.30 -32.75 15.27
CA THR A 302 37.30 -33.49 14.49
C THR A 302 36.52 -34.37 15.46
N ARG A 303 35.24 -34.07 15.69
CA ARG A 303 34.32 -34.97 16.40
C ARG A 303 33.59 -35.81 15.37
N THR A 304 34.03 -37.05 15.19
CA THR A 304 33.28 -38.08 14.47
C THR A 304 32.08 -38.47 15.33
N VAL A 305 30.87 -38.09 14.93
CA VAL A 305 29.64 -38.60 15.55
C VAL A 305 29.30 -39.90 14.82
N THR A 306 29.40 -41.02 15.55
CA THR A 306 28.95 -42.34 15.10
C THR A 306 27.49 -42.48 15.52
N LEU A 307 26.56 -42.54 14.56
CA LEU A 307 25.16 -42.89 14.83
C LEU A 307 25.03 -44.42 14.85
N PRO A 308 24.42 -45.02 15.89
CA PRO A 308 24.13 -46.45 15.90
C PRO A 308 23.03 -46.78 14.88
N GLY A 309 23.29 -47.78 14.04
CA GLY A 309 22.39 -48.25 13.01
C GLY A 309 21.08 -48.81 13.59
N VAL A 310 19.97 -48.35 13.02
CA VAL A 310 18.65 -48.95 13.25
C VAL A 310 18.37 -49.89 12.09
N ALA A 311 18.18 -51.17 12.42
CA ALA A 311 17.90 -52.23 11.48
C ALA A 311 16.54 -52.03 10.80
N ALA A 312 16.50 -52.27 9.49
CA ALA A 312 15.29 -52.36 8.69
C ALA A 312 14.49 -53.60 9.12
N GLY A 313 13.33 -53.37 9.74
CA GLY A 313 12.28 -54.38 9.92
C GLY A 313 11.13 -54.09 8.96
N ALA A 314 11.03 -54.89 7.90
CA ALA A 314 9.90 -54.89 6.99
C ALA A 314 8.66 -55.44 7.71
N ALA A 315 7.58 -54.66 7.76
CA ALA A 315 6.24 -55.14 8.10
C ALA A 315 5.27 -54.64 7.02
N SER A 316 4.80 -55.59 6.23
CA SER A 316 3.73 -55.49 5.25
C SER A 316 2.37 -55.36 5.96
N PHE A 317 1.54 -54.41 5.52
CA PHE A 317 0.11 -54.39 5.82
C PHE A 317 -0.67 -54.23 4.52
N ASP A 318 -1.54 -55.21 4.26
CA ASP A 318 -2.50 -55.24 3.15
C ASP A 318 -3.69 -54.30 3.40
N PRO A 319 -4.27 -53.68 2.35
CA PRO A 319 -5.44 -52.81 2.46
C PRO A 319 -6.72 -53.62 2.21
N ALA A 320 -7.53 -53.81 3.24
CA ALA A 320 -8.94 -54.17 3.06
C ALA A 320 -9.75 -53.74 4.28
N ASP A 321 -10.93 -53.21 3.99
CA ASP A 321 -12.10 -53.13 4.88
C ASP A 321 -12.14 -52.00 5.93
N LEU A 322 -12.84 -50.89 5.60
CA LEU A 322 -14.26 -50.69 5.97
C LEU A 322 -14.68 -49.21 5.80
N LEU A 323 -15.55 -48.95 4.81
CA LEU A 323 -16.50 -47.83 4.86
C LEU A 323 -17.66 -48.20 5.82
N PRO A 324 -18.38 -47.22 6.39
CA PRO A 324 -19.75 -47.08 5.88
C PRO A 324 -20.28 -45.63 5.76
N ALA A 325 -21.01 -45.45 4.67
CA ALA A 325 -22.31 -44.79 4.46
C ALA A 325 -22.75 -43.56 5.28
N SER A 326 -23.05 -42.53 4.49
CA SER A 326 -23.92 -41.37 4.71
C SER A 326 -25.34 -41.71 5.16
N THR A 327 -25.84 -40.97 6.16
CA THR A 327 -27.27 -40.70 6.40
C THR A 327 -27.46 -39.23 6.81
N ALA A 328 -28.52 -38.61 6.27
CA ALA A 328 -28.85 -37.19 6.45
C ALA A 328 -30.06 -36.98 7.40
N ALA A 329 -30.13 -35.75 7.93
CA ALA A 329 -31.26 -35.00 8.51
C ALA A 329 -31.55 -35.13 10.04
N PRO A 330 -32.22 -34.14 10.71
CA PRO A 330 -32.55 -32.74 10.34
C PRO A 330 -32.13 -31.67 11.40
N GLU A 331 -32.44 -30.39 11.10
CA GLU A 331 -32.24 -29.16 11.89
C GLU A 331 -32.78 -29.17 13.34
N ALA A 332 -32.02 -28.51 14.23
CA ALA A 332 -32.55 -27.82 15.41
C ALA A 332 -31.66 -26.61 15.75
N ALA A 333 -32.30 -25.49 16.09
CA ALA A 333 -31.74 -24.15 16.16
C ALA A 333 -31.01 -23.80 17.48
N THR A 334 -30.27 -22.67 17.40
CA THR A 334 -29.81 -21.73 18.45
C THR A 334 -28.59 -22.07 19.31
N THR A 335 -27.41 -21.48 19.02
CA THR A 335 -26.87 -20.23 19.62
C THR A 335 -25.45 -19.95 19.10
N ALA A 336 -25.06 -18.67 19.05
CA ALA A 336 -23.91 -18.13 18.32
C ALA A 336 -22.52 -18.56 18.84
N ALA A 337 -21.63 -18.91 17.91
CA ALA A 337 -20.18 -18.79 18.05
C ALA A 337 -19.56 -18.56 16.66
N ALA A 338 -18.68 -17.56 16.57
CA ALA A 338 -17.98 -17.17 15.35
C ALA A 338 -16.98 -18.27 14.93
N GLY A 339 -17.16 -18.80 13.72
CA GLY A 339 -16.34 -19.85 13.12
C GLY A 339 -16.90 -20.20 11.74
N GLY A 340 -16.84 -19.26 10.80
CA GLY A 340 -17.40 -19.41 9.46
C GLY A 340 -16.51 -20.26 8.56
N GLY A 341 -16.81 -21.56 8.46
CA GLY A 341 -16.35 -22.43 7.39
C GLY A 341 -17.06 -22.10 6.06
N GLY A 342 -16.78 -20.94 5.50
CA GLY A 342 -17.03 -20.68 4.08
C GLY A 342 -16.00 -21.44 3.25
N ALA A 343 -16.41 -22.03 2.13
CA ALA A 343 -15.46 -22.65 1.21
C ALA A 343 -14.46 -21.57 0.74
N ILE A 344 -13.18 -21.74 1.09
CA ILE A 344 -12.11 -20.83 0.67
C ILE A 344 -12.02 -20.91 -0.86
N ALA A 345 -12.04 -19.76 -1.52
CA ALA A 345 -12.01 -19.70 -2.98
C ALA A 345 -10.68 -20.26 -3.51
N THR A 346 -10.74 -21.29 -4.36
CA THR A 346 -9.56 -21.96 -4.95
C THR A 346 -9.02 -21.26 -6.20
N ALA A 347 -9.64 -20.15 -6.58
CA ALA A 347 -9.23 -19.28 -7.68
C ALA A 347 -9.33 -17.83 -7.22
N SER A 348 -8.42 -16.98 -7.70
CA SER A 348 -8.58 -15.53 -7.57
C SER A 348 -9.83 -15.09 -8.33
N PRO A 349 -10.77 -14.35 -7.70
CA PRO A 349 -12.02 -13.98 -8.37
C PRO A 349 -11.76 -13.04 -9.55
N THR A 350 -12.38 -13.34 -10.69
CA THR A 350 -12.29 -12.52 -11.91
C THR A 350 -13.49 -11.57 -12.05
N THR A 351 -14.43 -11.62 -11.12
CA THR A 351 -15.59 -10.74 -11.02
C THR A 351 -15.63 -10.10 -9.63
N PRO A 352 -16.25 -8.92 -9.48
CA PRO A 352 -16.37 -8.30 -8.17
C PRO A 352 -17.08 -9.21 -7.16
N VAL A 353 -16.48 -9.41 -5.99
CA VAL A 353 -17.03 -10.19 -4.88
C VAL A 353 -16.82 -9.46 -3.55
N PRO A 354 -17.71 -9.58 -2.56
CA PRO A 354 -17.49 -8.97 -1.24
C PRO A 354 -16.17 -9.46 -0.60
N VAL A 355 -15.47 -8.55 0.08
CA VAL A 355 -14.24 -8.88 0.83
C VAL A 355 -14.45 -8.77 2.34
N SER A 356 -13.77 -9.62 3.11
CA SER A 356 -13.96 -9.69 4.57
C SER A 356 -13.00 -8.81 5.39
N GLY A 357 -11.87 -8.37 4.81
CA GLY A 357 -10.80 -7.69 5.55
C GLY A 357 -10.97 -6.17 5.74
N ALA A 358 -11.44 -5.46 4.72
CA ALA A 358 -11.59 -3.99 4.75
C ALA A 358 -13.03 -3.48 4.60
N ARG A 359 -14.01 -4.37 4.46
CA ARG A 359 -15.35 -4.09 3.90
C ARG A 359 -15.24 -3.66 2.42
N GLY A 360 -16.33 -3.79 1.66
CA GLY A 360 -16.37 -3.46 0.24
C GLY A 360 -16.33 -4.66 -0.69
N THR A 361 -16.05 -4.41 -1.97
CA THR A 361 -16.09 -5.39 -3.06
C THR A 361 -14.73 -5.43 -3.73
N LEU A 362 -14.17 -6.62 -3.91
CA LEU A 362 -12.99 -6.88 -4.72
C LEU A 362 -13.15 -6.23 -6.10
N ASP A 363 -12.16 -5.46 -6.54
CA ASP A 363 -12.02 -5.06 -7.94
C ASP A 363 -10.93 -5.93 -8.58
N PRO A 364 -11.29 -6.89 -9.45
CA PRO A 364 -10.33 -7.75 -10.13
C PRO A 364 -9.28 -6.98 -10.96
N THR A 365 -9.64 -5.83 -11.50
CA THR A 365 -8.72 -4.99 -12.30
C THR A 365 -7.68 -4.36 -11.39
N ALA A 366 -8.14 -3.72 -10.30
CA ALA A 366 -7.24 -3.12 -9.32
C ALA A 366 -6.35 -4.17 -8.65
N ALA A 367 -6.88 -5.36 -8.36
CA ALA A 367 -6.11 -6.48 -7.82
C ALA A 367 -5.03 -6.98 -8.80
N ALA A 368 -5.36 -7.09 -10.09
CA ALA A 368 -4.40 -7.49 -11.12
C ALA A 368 -3.32 -6.42 -11.36
N GLU A 369 -3.65 -5.14 -11.24
CA GLU A 369 -2.68 -4.05 -11.32
C GLU A 369 -1.75 -4.01 -10.11
N ALA A 370 -2.30 -4.23 -8.92
CA ALA A 370 -1.57 -4.21 -7.65
C ALA A 370 -0.62 -5.42 -7.51
N ASN A 371 -1.06 -6.59 -7.98
CA ASN A 371 -0.32 -7.84 -7.87
C ASN A 371 0.09 -8.35 -9.27
N ARG A 372 0.83 -7.53 -10.02
CA ARG A 372 1.35 -7.98 -11.32
C ARG A 372 2.41 -9.05 -11.14
N ARG A 373 2.30 -10.10 -11.95
CA ARG A 373 3.34 -11.12 -12.02
C ARG A 373 4.62 -10.54 -12.61
N ASP A 374 5.72 -10.65 -11.87
CA ASP A 374 7.05 -10.35 -12.39
C ASP A 374 7.50 -11.46 -13.36
N GLY A 375 7.48 -11.15 -14.66
CA GLY A 375 7.95 -12.05 -15.73
C GLY A 375 9.48 -12.12 -15.86
N THR A 376 10.20 -11.21 -15.21
CA THR A 376 11.68 -11.14 -15.21
C THR A 376 12.31 -11.81 -13.98
N ALA A 377 11.48 -12.21 -13.02
CA ALA A 377 11.91 -12.81 -11.77
C ALA A 377 12.70 -14.12 -11.97
N THR A 378 13.82 -14.24 -11.25
CA THR A 378 14.50 -15.52 -11.02
C THR A 378 13.83 -16.23 -9.85
N ARG A 379 13.20 -17.37 -10.14
CA ARG A 379 12.50 -18.19 -9.16
C ARG A 379 13.42 -19.31 -8.70
N ALA A 380 13.77 -19.31 -7.42
CA ALA A 380 14.52 -20.40 -6.81
C ALA A 380 13.65 -21.65 -6.68
N PHE A 381 12.39 -21.45 -6.35
CA PHE A 381 11.35 -22.47 -6.33
C PHE A 381 10.07 -21.90 -6.94
N SER A 382 9.27 -22.76 -7.57
CA SER A 382 7.99 -22.35 -8.13
C SER A 382 6.91 -23.37 -7.81
N ASN A 383 5.71 -22.87 -7.53
CA ASN A 383 4.53 -23.68 -7.23
C ASN A 383 4.76 -24.69 -6.08
N VAL A 384 5.46 -24.27 -5.04
CA VAL A 384 5.83 -25.12 -3.90
C VAL A 384 4.91 -24.93 -2.71
N GLU A 385 4.83 -25.93 -1.85
CA GLU A 385 4.27 -25.79 -0.51
C GLU A 385 5.33 -25.27 0.44
N ILE A 386 4.93 -24.36 1.33
CA ILE A 386 5.75 -23.94 2.48
C ILE A 386 5.01 -24.38 3.73
N ARG A 387 5.68 -25.18 4.57
CA ARG A 387 5.11 -25.69 5.81
C ARG A 387 5.73 -25.00 7.01
N ALA A 388 4.87 -24.63 7.95
CA ALA A 388 5.23 -24.17 9.25
C ALA A 388 5.85 -25.30 10.10
N PRO A 389 6.58 -24.96 11.18
CA PRO A 389 7.12 -25.93 12.14
C PRO A 389 6.10 -26.92 12.71
N ASN A 390 4.84 -26.51 12.82
CA ASN A 390 3.74 -27.34 13.30
C ASN A 390 3.18 -28.30 12.23
N GLY A 391 3.78 -28.34 11.03
CA GLY A 391 3.42 -29.23 9.93
C GLY A 391 2.33 -28.70 8.99
N GLN A 392 1.70 -27.57 9.33
CA GLN A 392 0.64 -26.96 8.51
C GLN A 392 1.20 -26.19 7.32
N CYS A 393 0.43 -26.13 6.24
CA CYS A 393 0.78 -25.38 5.04
C CYS A 393 0.36 -23.92 5.16
N LEU A 394 1.21 -23.01 4.64
CA LEU A 394 0.83 -21.63 4.42
C LEU A 394 -0.28 -21.58 3.37
N SER A 395 -1.36 -20.86 3.65
CA SER A 395 -2.49 -20.72 2.74
C SER A 395 -3.05 -19.30 2.77
N ILE A 396 -3.76 -18.89 1.73
CA ILE A 396 -4.47 -17.61 1.67
C ILE A 396 -5.92 -17.78 1.24
N ASP A 397 -6.79 -16.90 1.73
CA ASP A 397 -8.10 -16.67 1.12
C ASP A 397 -8.02 -15.41 0.25
N PRO A 398 -8.15 -15.52 -1.10
CA PRO A 398 -8.01 -14.38 -2.00
C PRO A 398 -9.09 -13.30 -1.81
N THR A 399 -10.10 -13.54 -0.98
CA THR A 399 -11.18 -12.59 -0.64
C THR A 399 -11.04 -11.97 0.75
N ALA A 400 -10.04 -12.38 1.54
CA ALA A 400 -9.87 -11.91 2.92
C ALA A 400 -9.11 -10.58 3.04
N GLY A 401 -8.77 -9.95 1.92
CA GLY A 401 -8.03 -8.69 1.87
C GLY A 401 -8.92 -7.46 1.73
N ASP A 402 -8.31 -6.39 1.21
CA ASP A 402 -9.00 -5.24 0.65
C ASP A 402 -9.44 -5.50 -0.81
N PHE A 403 -10.02 -4.48 -1.43
CA PHE A 403 -10.51 -4.57 -2.81
C PHE A 403 -9.42 -4.85 -3.87
N ARG A 404 -8.13 -4.77 -3.51
CA ARG A 404 -6.97 -5.07 -4.37
C ARG A 404 -6.28 -6.37 -4.00
N GLN A 405 -6.85 -7.18 -3.10
CA GLN A 405 -6.19 -8.36 -2.54
C GLN A 405 -4.93 -8.03 -1.72
N ASN A 406 -4.79 -6.80 -1.24
CA ASN A 406 -3.81 -6.49 -0.21
C ASN A 406 -4.37 -6.84 1.16
N LEU A 407 -3.48 -6.95 2.14
CA LEU A 407 -3.84 -7.20 3.53
C LEU A 407 -4.53 -8.55 3.77
N ILE A 408 -4.41 -9.49 2.83
CA ILE A 408 -4.93 -10.86 3.03
C ILE A 408 -4.13 -11.51 4.16
N PRO A 409 -4.76 -11.98 5.24
CA PRO A 409 -4.05 -12.76 6.27
C PRO A 409 -3.48 -14.05 5.69
N VAL A 410 -2.25 -14.42 6.09
CA VAL A 410 -1.66 -15.71 5.71
C VAL A 410 -2.07 -16.75 6.74
N GLY A 411 -2.93 -17.67 6.34
CA GLY A 411 -3.46 -18.75 7.15
C GLY A 411 -2.51 -19.94 7.29
N LEU A 412 -2.80 -20.80 8.25
CA LEU A 412 -2.21 -22.12 8.45
C LEU A 412 -3.31 -23.18 8.35
N VAL A 413 -3.15 -24.09 7.40
CA VAL A 413 -4.13 -25.15 7.13
C VAL A 413 -3.46 -26.51 7.08
N ASP A 414 -4.24 -27.57 7.23
CA ASP A 414 -3.76 -28.90 6.91
C ASP A 414 -3.43 -28.96 5.42
N CYS A 415 -2.25 -29.48 5.10
CA CYS A 415 -1.77 -29.52 3.72
C CYS A 415 -2.66 -30.41 2.86
N ALA A 416 -3.29 -29.81 1.85
CA ALA A 416 -4.17 -30.47 0.89
C ALA A 416 -3.69 -30.27 -0.56
N GLY A 417 -2.65 -29.46 -0.77
CA GLY A 417 -2.08 -29.19 -2.09
C GLY A 417 -2.97 -28.29 -2.95
N THR A 418 -3.87 -27.52 -2.34
CA THR A 418 -4.77 -26.61 -3.05
C THR A 418 -4.00 -25.42 -3.66
N PRO A 419 -4.54 -24.74 -4.69
CA PRO A 419 -3.90 -23.55 -5.26
C PRO A 419 -3.59 -22.44 -4.24
N ASN A 420 -4.36 -22.36 -3.16
CA ASN A 420 -4.20 -21.41 -2.06
C ASN A 420 -2.91 -21.64 -1.26
N GLU A 421 -2.38 -22.86 -1.31
CA GLU A 421 -1.19 -23.31 -0.57
C GLU A 421 0.10 -23.21 -1.38
N LYS A 422 0.03 -22.70 -2.61
CA LYS A 422 1.15 -22.70 -3.55
C LYS A 422 1.85 -21.34 -3.60
N TRP A 423 3.18 -21.40 -3.55
CA TRP A 423 4.05 -20.25 -3.42
C TRP A 423 5.21 -20.32 -4.42
N ASP A 424 5.64 -19.17 -4.89
CA ASP A 424 6.91 -18.99 -5.59
C ASP A 424 7.92 -18.36 -4.62
N VAL A 425 9.18 -18.81 -4.69
CA VAL A 425 10.31 -18.22 -3.94
C VAL A 425 11.19 -17.50 -4.93
N ILE A 426 11.13 -16.16 -4.93
CA ILE A 426 11.81 -15.30 -5.91
C ILE A 426 13.09 -14.75 -5.31
N SER A 427 14.24 -15.17 -5.83
CA SER A 427 15.56 -14.75 -5.34
C SER A 427 16.14 -13.52 -6.06
N ALA A 428 15.52 -13.09 -7.18
CA ALA A 428 15.83 -11.83 -7.86
C ALA A 428 14.65 -11.42 -8.75
N GLY A 429 14.44 -10.13 -8.98
CA GLY A 429 13.39 -9.61 -9.86
C GLY A 429 13.21 -8.11 -9.73
N VAL A 430 12.16 -7.54 -10.33
CA VAL A 430 11.80 -6.12 -10.26
C VAL A 430 11.67 -5.64 -8.81
N HIS A 431 11.16 -6.49 -7.93
CA HIS A 431 10.92 -6.17 -6.52
C HIS A 431 11.92 -6.84 -5.56
N ASN A 432 12.97 -7.48 -6.10
CA ASN A 432 14.05 -8.07 -5.32
C ASN A 432 15.40 -7.84 -6.01
N ASP A 433 16.08 -6.77 -5.63
CA ASP A 433 17.42 -6.40 -6.06
C ASP A 433 18.50 -6.80 -5.04
N ARG A 434 18.15 -7.56 -3.99
CA ARG A 434 19.07 -7.92 -2.91
C ARG A 434 19.61 -9.34 -3.03
N PRO A 435 20.94 -9.50 -2.93
CA PRO A 435 21.52 -10.83 -2.87
C PRO A 435 21.18 -11.51 -1.54
N GLU A 436 21.07 -12.83 -1.56
CA GLU A 436 20.77 -13.66 -0.38
C GLU A 436 19.43 -13.34 0.29
N SER A 437 18.49 -12.82 -0.49
CA SER A 437 17.13 -12.47 -0.08
C SER A 437 16.11 -13.11 -1.02
N ALA A 438 14.92 -13.41 -0.50
CA ALA A 438 13.80 -13.87 -1.31
C ALA A 438 12.51 -13.15 -0.97
N LEU A 439 11.65 -13.01 -1.98
CA LEU A 439 10.23 -12.76 -1.83
C LEU A 439 9.50 -14.11 -1.81
N ILE A 440 8.53 -14.25 -0.91
CA ILE A 440 7.60 -15.38 -0.89
C ILE A 440 6.28 -14.90 -1.50
N VAL A 441 5.94 -15.41 -2.68
CA VAL A 441 4.86 -14.87 -3.52
C VAL A 441 3.77 -15.91 -3.70
N SER A 442 2.51 -15.55 -3.46
CA SER A 442 1.40 -16.46 -3.72
C SER A 442 1.27 -16.70 -5.22
N THR A 443 1.19 -17.95 -5.67
CA THR A 443 0.97 -18.23 -7.10
C THR A 443 -0.46 -17.91 -7.54
N LEU A 444 -1.39 -17.82 -6.58
CA LEU A 444 -2.81 -17.60 -6.81
C LEU A 444 -3.13 -16.12 -7.08
N THR A 445 -2.58 -15.22 -6.26
CA THR A 445 -2.86 -13.77 -6.33
C THR A 445 -1.65 -12.95 -6.77
N GLN A 446 -0.44 -13.52 -6.81
CA GLN A 446 0.83 -12.84 -7.10
C GLN A 446 1.27 -11.78 -6.08
N GLY A 447 0.59 -11.67 -4.94
CA GLY A 447 1.03 -10.84 -3.83
C GLY A 447 2.19 -11.46 -3.05
N CYS A 448 2.97 -10.62 -2.38
CA CYS A 448 4.11 -10.99 -1.55
C CYS A 448 3.71 -11.07 -0.08
N ILE A 449 4.24 -12.05 0.67
CA ILE A 449 4.18 -12.02 2.13
C ILE A 449 4.91 -10.76 2.62
N SER A 450 4.24 -10.01 3.49
CA SER A 450 4.65 -8.70 3.97
C SER A 450 4.47 -8.59 5.47
N PHE A 451 5.50 -8.07 6.14
CA PHE A 451 5.48 -7.73 7.55
C PHE A 451 5.28 -6.22 7.75
N ASP A 452 4.35 -5.84 8.63
CA ASP A 452 4.17 -4.46 9.12
C ASP A 452 3.98 -4.46 10.64
N GLY A 453 5.09 -4.25 11.37
CA GLY A 453 5.10 -4.20 12.84
C GLY A 453 4.35 -3.03 13.47
N ARG A 454 3.79 -2.11 12.66
CA ARG A 454 2.90 -1.03 13.15
C ARG A 454 1.45 -1.51 13.29
N ARG A 455 1.12 -2.69 12.77
CA ARG A 455 -0.22 -3.28 12.88
C ARG A 455 -0.39 -3.98 14.23
N GLN A 456 -1.63 -4.15 14.62
CA GLN A 456 -2.00 -4.92 15.80
C GLN A 456 -1.58 -6.40 15.66
N PRO A 457 -1.29 -7.09 16.77
CA PRO A 457 -0.98 -8.52 16.76
C PRO A 457 -1.99 -9.35 15.96
N GLY A 458 -1.49 -10.33 15.21
CA GLY A 458 -2.25 -11.14 14.27
C GLY A 458 -2.54 -10.49 12.91
N ASP A 459 -2.40 -9.18 12.73
CA ASP A 459 -2.47 -8.52 11.41
C ASP A 459 -1.09 -8.01 10.95
N THR A 460 -0.03 -8.41 11.66
CA THR A 460 1.35 -8.01 11.36
C THR A 460 1.92 -8.70 10.13
N VAL A 461 1.34 -9.83 9.72
CA VAL A 461 1.78 -10.64 8.57
C VAL A 461 0.62 -10.81 7.61
N THR A 462 0.76 -10.25 6.41
CA THR A 462 -0.28 -10.29 5.38
C THR A 462 0.32 -10.47 3.99
N LEU A 463 -0.50 -10.85 3.02
CA LEU A 463 -0.16 -10.69 1.62
C LEU A 463 -0.37 -9.23 1.21
N PHE A 464 0.59 -8.68 0.47
CA PHE A 464 0.53 -7.33 -0.05
C PHE A 464 1.21 -7.28 -1.41
N SER A 465 0.83 -6.29 -2.21
CA SER A 465 1.50 -5.98 -3.48
C SER A 465 3.02 -6.01 -3.33
N CYS A 466 3.69 -6.75 -4.20
CA CYS A 466 5.15 -6.82 -4.17
C CYS A 466 5.77 -5.43 -4.36
N GLY A 467 6.82 -5.14 -3.60
CA GLY A 467 7.43 -3.83 -3.48
C GLY A 467 6.80 -2.88 -2.46
N GLY A 468 5.78 -3.36 -1.75
CA GLY A 468 5.27 -2.71 -0.53
C GLY A 468 4.48 -1.42 -0.76
N ARG A 469 4.06 -1.15 -2.00
CA ARG A 469 3.05 -0.13 -2.33
C ARG A 469 1.78 -0.81 -2.76
N ALA A 470 0.65 -0.37 -2.22
CA ALA A 470 -0.66 -1.00 -2.42
C ALA A 470 -1.13 -1.06 -3.88
N ASP A 471 -0.49 -0.32 -4.79
CA ASP A 471 -0.80 -0.24 -6.22
C ASP A 471 0.18 -1.05 -7.08
N GLY A 472 1.11 -1.82 -6.47
CA GLY A 472 2.12 -2.58 -7.20
C GLY A 472 3.25 -1.74 -7.80
N SER A 473 3.25 -0.41 -7.60
CA SER A 473 4.30 0.48 -8.15
C SER A 473 5.55 0.59 -7.26
N GLY A 474 5.65 -0.26 -6.24
CA GLY A 474 6.77 -0.28 -5.30
C GLY A 474 8.04 -0.85 -5.91
N GLU A 475 9.19 -0.58 -5.28
CA GLU A 475 10.48 -1.16 -5.67
C GLU A 475 10.79 -2.35 -4.76
N THR A 476 11.96 -2.41 -4.11
CA THR A 476 12.26 -3.42 -3.10
C THR A 476 11.78 -2.95 -1.72
N ASN A 477 11.09 -3.82 -0.97
CA ASN A 477 10.64 -3.53 0.39
C ASN A 477 11.23 -4.53 1.41
N THR A 478 11.94 -4.01 2.42
CA THR A 478 12.62 -4.84 3.43
C THR A 478 11.68 -5.58 4.37
N GLY A 479 10.43 -5.16 4.49
CA GLY A 479 9.38 -5.91 5.22
C GLY A 479 8.83 -7.11 4.44
N GLN A 480 9.15 -7.22 3.14
CA GLN A 480 8.76 -8.35 2.29
C GLN A 480 9.92 -9.31 1.98
N LEU A 481 11.16 -8.84 2.16
CA LEU A 481 12.34 -9.67 1.96
C LEU A 481 12.62 -10.56 3.17
N MET A 482 12.94 -11.82 2.88
CA MET A 482 13.38 -12.81 3.85
C MET A 482 14.79 -13.28 3.48
N PRO A 483 15.72 -13.43 4.43
CA PRO A 483 17.03 -14.03 4.18
C PRO A 483 16.89 -15.41 3.55
N PHE A 484 17.56 -15.63 2.42
CA PHE A 484 17.45 -16.86 1.65
C PHE A 484 18.75 -17.16 0.90
N ILE A 485 19.40 -18.26 1.29
CA ILE A 485 20.66 -18.73 0.72
C ILE A 485 20.49 -19.99 -0.15
N GLY A 486 19.26 -20.29 -0.59
CA GLY A 486 18.94 -21.49 -1.37
C GLY A 486 18.64 -22.74 -0.54
N ALA A 487 18.47 -22.61 0.78
CA ALA A 487 18.12 -23.73 1.65
C ALA A 487 16.63 -24.09 1.56
N LEU A 488 16.29 -25.37 1.76
CA LEU A 488 14.90 -25.83 1.85
C LEU A 488 14.24 -25.52 3.18
N SER A 489 15.01 -25.20 4.22
CA SER A 489 14.48 -24.73 5.50
C SER A 489 15.06 -23.37 5.81
N PHE A 490 14.23 -22.45 6.28
CA PHE A 490 14.62 -21.07 6.51
C PHE A 490 13.88 -20.45 7.69
N ALA A 491 14.54 -19.49 8.34
CA ALA A 491 13.90 -18.66 9.34
C ALA A 491 13.10 -17.59 8.61
N PHE A 492 11.83 -17.44 8.97
CA PHE A 492 10.94 -16.48 8.35
C PHE A 492 11.15 -15.09 9.00
N ALA A 493 12.35 -14.51 8.83
CA ALA A 493 12.77 -13.28 9.49
C ALA A 493 12.74 -12.11 8.50
N PRO A 494 11.79 -11.17 8.59
CA PRO A 494 11.77 -9.99 7.71
C PRO A 494 13.05 -9.18 7.84
N GLU A 495 13.65 -8.75 6.72
CA GLU A 495 14.88 -7.96 6.76
C GLU A 495 14.73 -6.63 7.50
N SER A 496 13.54 -6.03 7.48
CA SER A 496 13.24 -4.80 8.24
C SER A 496 13.53 -4.93 9.73
N GLU A 497 13.46 -6.16 10.26
CA GLU A 497 13.55 -6.45 11.68
C GLU A 497 14.96 -6.83 12.13
N ASN A 498 15.91 -6.95 11.20
CA ASN A 498 17.32 -7.26 11.48
C ASN A 498 17.49 -8.50 12.39
N GLY A 499 16.68 -9.53 12.17
CA GLY A 499 16.72 -10.79 12.93
C GLY A 499 16.23 -10.70 14.38
N LYS A 500 15.57 -9.60 14.77
CA LYS A 500 14.97 -9.45 16.12
C LYS A 500 13.56 -10.05 16.18
N THR A 501 12.80 -9.84 15.11
CA THR A 501 11.42 -10.30 14.96
C THR A 501 11.36 -11.31 13.83
N CYS A 502 10.65 -12.41 14.05
CA CYS A 502 10.39 -13.46 13.09
C CYS A 502 8.88 -13.63 12.91
N ILE A 503 8.49 -14.06 11.73
CA ILE A 503 7.17 -14.57 11.42
C ILE A 503 7.07 -15.99 11.96
N LEU A 504 6.01 -16.25 12.72
CA LEU A 504 5.79 -17.49 13.47
C LEU A 504 4.36 -17.99 13.27
N PRO A 505 4.10 -19.29 13.49
CA PRO A 505 2.73 -19.77 13.63
C PRO A 505 2.02 -19.10 14.79
N GLY A 506 0.90 -18.42 14.52
CA GLY A 506 0.06 -17.80 15.55
C GLY A 506 -1.05 -18.74 16.03
N ASP A 507 -1.57 -18.47 17.22
CA ASP A 507 -2.58 -19.31 17.89
C ASP A 507 -3.96 -19.28 17.21
N ALA A 508 -4.21 -18.30 16.35
CA ALA A 508 -5.48 -18.11 15.65
C ALA A 508 -5.54 -18.79 14.27
N GLY A 509 -4.66 -19.76 13.98
CA GLY A 509 -4.62 -20.44 12.68
C GLY A 509 -4.12 -19.56 11.54
N ARG A 510 -3.36 -18.51 11.85
CA ARG A 510 -2.71 -17.61 10.89
C ARG A 510 -1.29 -17.30 11.36
N LEU A 511 -0.45 -16.81 10.45
CA LEU A 511 0.86 -16.30 10.80
C LEU A 511 0.74 -15.05 11.68
N ASP A 512 1.66 -14.92 12.62
CA ASP A 512 1.87 -13.73 13.42
C ASP A 512 3.37 -13.43 13.52
N SER A 513 3.76 -12.45 14.33
CA SER A 513 5.14 -12.11 14.56
C SER A 513 5.52 -12.14 16.04
N GLY A 514 6.79 -12.43 16.30
CA GLY A 514 7.34 -12.47 17.64
C GLY A 514 8.86 -12.50 17.65
N PRO A 515 9.49 -12.61 18.82
CA PRO A 515 10.94 -12.73 18.92
C PRO A 515 11.46 -13.92 18.12
N CYS A 516 12.58 -13.74 17.42
CA CYS A 516 13.19 -14.84 16.67
C CYS A 516 13.63 -16.00 17.58
N PRO A 517 13.42 -17.26 17.15
CA PRO A 517 13.91 -18.46 17.83
C PRO A 517 15.39 -18.39 18.15
N LYS A 518 15.79 -18.87 19.33
CA LYS A 518 17.21 -19.03 19.69
C LYS A 518 17.83 -20.28 19.05
N GLU A 519 17.00 -21.28 18.75
CA GLU A 519 17.42 -22.52 18.09
C GLU A 519 16.72 -22.64 16.72
N LEU A 520 17.51 -22.49 15.66
CA LEU A 520 17.05 -22.50 14.27
C LEU A 520 16.72 -23.90 13.74
N GLY A 521 16.43 -24.90 14.57
CA GLY A 521 16.24 -26.28 14.11
C GLY A 521 14.76 -26.64 13.95
N PRO A 522 14.07 -26.92 15.06
CA PRO A 522 12.66 -27.33 15.07
C PRO A 522 11.67 -26.20 14.78
N GLU A 523 12.12 -24.94 14.69
CA GLU A 523 11.26 -23.75 14.53
C GLU A 523 11.37 -23.12 13.12
N LEU A 524 11.95 -23.83 12.14
CA LEU A 524 12.04 -23.36 10.75
C LEU A 524 10.83 -23.71 9.89
N PHE A 525 10.52 -22.81 8.96
CA PHE A 525 9.66 -23.13 7.84
C PHE A 525 10.42 -23.98 6.83
N SER A 526 9.71 -24.87 6.15
CA SER A 526 10.30 -25.77 5.16
C SER A 526 9.56 -25.72 3.84
N ILE A 527 10.32 -25.65 2.76
CA ILE A 527 9.87 -25.67 1.37
C ILE A 527 9.78 -27.13 0.94
N PHE A 528 8.67 -27.50 0.33
CA PHE A 528 8.42 -28.80 -0.27
C PHE A 528 8.24 -28.60 -1.78
N PRO A 529 9.33 -28.72 -2.56
CA PRO A 529 9.25 -28.81 -4.00
C PRO A 529 8.58 -30.13 -4.38
N ASP A 530 7.69 -30.07 -5.38
CA ASP A 530 7.04 -31.26 -5.95
C ASP A 530 8.06 -32.23 -6.58
#